data_AF-A0A2G3A1Y9-F1
#
_entry.id   AF-A0A2G3A1Y9-F1
#
_cell.length_a   1.000
_cell.length_b   1.000
_cell.length_c   1.000
_cell.angle_alpha   90.00
_cell.angle_beta   90.00
_cell.angle_gamma   90.00
#
_symmetry.space_group_name_H-M   'P 1'
#
loop_
_entity.id
_entity.type
_entity.pdbx_description
1 polymer ?
#
loop_
_entity_poly.entity_id
_entity_poly.type
_entity_poly.pdbx_seq_one_letter_code
_entity_poly.pdbx_strand_id
1 'polypeptide(L)'
;MLNNCIQAYPPSKVKRKVYEFSRLLSGTLKFELVPREAIWTSQFNNHFPGKKDTGLYFLASERERFEIYTALVEFLRNKDSVMRMLINDVVLLLITKSLIRMNTTRAI
;
A
#
# COMPACT_ATOMS: atom_id res chain seq x y z
N MET A 1 -15.96 1.59 -17.97
CA MET A 1 -15.80 0.81 -16.72
C MET A 1 -14.30 0.77 -16.38
N LEU A 2 -13.87 1.43 -15.30
CA LEU A 2 -12.45 1.59 -14.91
C LEU A 2 -11.97 0.56 -13.87
N ASN A 3 -12.79 -0.42 -13.51
CA ASN A 3 -12.65 -1.12 -12.21
C ASN A 3 -11.62 -2.26 -12.16
N ASN A 4 -10.88 -2.52 -13.24
CA ASN A 4 -9.97 -3.67 -13.29
C ASN A 4 -8.49 -3.31 -13.46
N CYS A 5 -8.05 -2.06 -13.28
CA CYS A 5 -6.66 -1.65 -13.58
C CYS A 5 -5.63 -2.10 -12.53
N ILE A 6 -6.06 -2.30 -11.28
CA ILE A 6 -5.19 -2.60 -10.14
C ILE A 6 -5.74 -3.84 -9.44
N GLN A 7 -4.87 -4.82 -9.20
CA GLN A 7 -5.17 -6.04 -8.48
C GLN A 7 -4.41 -6.10 -7.16
N ALA A 8 -5.07 -6.60 -6.12
CA ALA A 8 -4.51 -6.79 -4.80
C ALA A 8 -4.12 -8.25 -4.57
N TYR A 9 -2.94 -8.49 -4.01
CA TYR A 9 -2.43 -9.83 -3.70
C TYR A 9 -1.91 -9.88 -2.27
N PRO A 10 -2.19 -10.95 -1.50
CA PRO A 10 -1.56 -11.15 -0.21
C PRO A 10 -0.06 -11.51 -0.37
N PRO A 11 0.81 -11.13 0.59
CA PRO A 11 2.17 -11.64 0.65
C PRO A 11 2.17 -13.15 1.00
N SER A 12 3.29 -13.83 0.75
CA SER A 12 3.45 -15.26 1.08
C SER A 12 3.26 -15.60 2.55
N LYS A 13 3.53 -14.63 3.44
CA LYS A 13 3.24 -14.72 4.89
C LYS A 13 2.54 -13.44 5.32
N VAL A 14 1.33 -13.57 5.83
CA VAL A 14 0.51 -12.47 6.35
C VAL A 14 -0.05 -12.84 7.72
N LYS A 15 -0.21 -11.86 8.61
CA LYS A 15 -0.87 -12.10 9.90
C LYS A 15 -2.34 -12.46 9.65
N ARG A 16 -2.87 -13.48 10.34
CA ARG A 16 -4.27 -13.93 10.18
C ARG A 16 -5.28 -12.78 10.23
N LYS A 17 -5.15 -11.88 11.21
CA LYS A 17 -6.03 -10.69 11.33
C LYS A 17 -6.05 -9.79 10.08
N VAL A 18 -4.90 -9.66 9.41
CA VAL A 18 -4.76 -8.83 8.20
C VAL A 18 -5.37 -9.54 7.00
N TYR A 19 -5.20 -10.87 6.90
CA TYR A 19 -5.85 -11.67 5.88
C TYR A 19 -7.38 -11.63 6.00
N GLU A 20 -7.93 -11.85 7.18
CA GLU A 20 -9.39 -11.78 7.39
C GLU A 20 -9.93 -10.39 7.08
N PHE A 21 -9.23 -9.33 7.51
CA PHE A 21 -9.61 -7.96 7.15
C PHE A 21 -9.56 -7.72 5.64
N SER A 22 -8.56 -8.25 4.92
CA SER A 22 -8.46 -8.06 3.47
C SER A 22 -9.66 -8.62 2.70
N ARG A 23 -10.33 -9.63 3.24
CA ARG A 23 -11.54 -10.23 2.66
C ARG A 23 -12.78 -9.34 2.81
N LEU A 24 -12.73 -8.35 3.70
CA LEU A 24 -13.79 -7.37 3.90
C LEU A 24 -13.67 -6.17 2.96
N LEU A 25 -12.55 -6.03 2.24
CA LEU A 25 -12.35 -4.94 1.30
C LEU A 25 -13.26 -5.11 0.08
N SER A 26 -14.00 -4.04 -0.24
CA SER A 26 -14.83 -4.01 -1.45
C SER A 26 -13.96 -3.84 -2.71
N GLY A 27 -14.52 -4.14 -3.88
CA GLY A 27 -13.84 -3.93 -5.17
C GLY A 27 -13.54 -2.46 -5.51
N THR A 28 -14.04 -1.50 -4.73
CA THR A 28 -13.73 -0.07 -4.89
C THR A 28 -13.33 0.54 -3.55
N LEU A 29 -12.09 0.99 -3.45
CA LEU A 29 -11.56 1.61 -2.25
C LEU A 29 -11.46 3.13 -2.44
N LYS A 30 -11.87 3.89 -1.41
CA LYS A 30 -11.77 5.35 -1.41
C LYS A 30 -10.71 5.77 -0.39
N PHE A 31 -9.74 6.55 -0.84
CA PHE A 31 -8.62 6.98 -0.01
C PHE A 31 -8.60 8.50 0.13
N GLU A 32 -8.13 8.96 1.28
CA GLU A 32 -7.64 10.31 1.47
C GLU A 32 -6.15 10.38 1.12
N LEU A 33 -5.73 11.49 0.53
CA LEU A 33 -4.32 11.79 0.31
C LEU A 33 -3.79 12.54 1.53
N VAL A 34 -2.75 12.02 2.15
CA VAL A 34 -2.15 12.58 3.36
C VAL A 34 -0.64 12.75 3.18
N PRO A 35 -0.04 13.83 3.73
CA PRO A 35 1.40 13.99 3.73
C PRO A 35 2.09 12.79 4.38
N ARG A 36 3.15 12.26 3.75
CA ARG A 36 3.87 11.08 4.26
C ARG A 36 4.39 11.31 5.67
N GLU A 37 4.94 12.49 5.94
CA GLU A 37 5.52 12.86 7.24
C GLU A 37 4.51 12.72 8.38
N ALA A 38 3.28 13.22 8.20
CA ALA A 38 2.22 13.16 9.21
C ALA A 38 1.90 11.72 9.63
N ILE A 39 1.92 10.78 8.67
CA ILE A 39 1.69 9.35 8.92
C ILE A 39 2.92 8.68 9.55
N TRP A 40 4.13 9.02 9.08
CA TRP A 40 5.36 8.38 9.56
C TRP A 40 5.63 8.67 11.04
N THR A 41 5.41 9.91 11.47
CA THR A 41 5.61 10.30 12.87
C THR A 41 4.52 9.72 13.76
N SER A 42 3.25 9.79 13.33
CA SER A 42 2.12 9.37 14.17
C SER A 42 1.90 7.86 14.25
N GLN A 43 2.12 7.11 13.17
CA GLN A 43 1.76 5.69 13.08
C GLN A 43 2.96 4.74 13.18
N PHE A 44 4.13 5.17 12.70
CA PHE A 44 5.31 4.31 12.64
C PHE A 44 6.44 4.74 13.58
N ASN A 45 6.27 5.82 14.36
CA ASN A 45 7.33 6.37 15.20
C ASN A 45 8.66 6.53 14.43
N ASN A 46 8.57 7.05 13.20
CA ASN A 46 9.67 7.20 12.25
C ASN A 46 10.37 5.90 11.80
N HIS A 47 9.83 4.72 12.09
CA HIS A 47 10.33 3.44 11.59
C HIS A 47 9.79 3.17 10.19
N PHE A 48 10.62 2.57 9.32
CA PHE A 48 10.14 2.14 8.01
C PHE A 48 9.40 0.79 8.14
N PRO A 49 8.18 0.65 7.57
CA PRO A 49 7.49 -0.63 7.56
C PRO A 49 8.30 -1.65 6.75
N GLY A 50 8.42 -2.86 7.29
CA GLY A 50 9.11 -3.96 6.65
C GLY A 50 8.15 -4.88 5.89
N LYS A 51 8.71 -5.91 5.25
CA LYS A 51 7.91 -6.95 4.56
C LYS A 51 6.89 -7.65 5.47
N LYS A 52 7.18 -7.74 6.77
CA LYS A 52 6.29 -8.38 7.77
C LYS A 52 5.09 -7.51 8.14
N ASP A 53 5.15 -6.22 7.83
CA ASP A 53 4.10 -5.24 8.10
C ASP A 53 3.19 -5.03 6.87
N THR A 54 3.60 -5.53 5.71
CA THR A 54 2.81 -5.50 4.48
C THR A 54 1.63 -6.47 4.57
N GLY A 55 0.41 -5.97 4.36
CA GLY A 55 -0.80 -6.78 4.30
C GLY A 55 -1.22 -7.19 2.89
N LEU A 56 -1.02 -6.31 1.91
CA LEU A 56 -1.40 -6.49 0.52
C LEU A 56 -0.39 -5.79 -0.40
N TYR A 57 -0.20 -6.36 -1.59
CA TYR A 57 0.47 -5.72 -2.72
C TYR A 57 -0.58 -5.33 -3.75
N PHE A 58 -0.54 -4.09 -4.23
CA PHE A 58 -1.36 -3.63 -5.34
C PHE A 58 -0.48 -3.52 -6.59
N LEU A 59 -0.86 -4.19 -7.66
CA LEU A 59 -0.12 -4.24 -8.92
C LEU A 59 -1.04 -3.93 -10.10
N ALA A 60 -0.49 -3.39 -11.18
CA ALA A 60 -1.21 -3.26 -12.43
C ALA A 60 -1.62 -4.65 -12.94
N SER A 61 -2.86 -4.79 -13.39
CA SER A 61 -3.43 -6.05 -13.87
C SER A 61 -3.03 -6.40 -15.30
N GLU A 62 -2.84 -5.39 -16.16
CA GLU A 62 -2.59 -5.55 -17.59
C GLU A 62 -1.58 -4.50 -18.10
N ARG A 63 -0.83 -4.88 -19.14
CA ARG A 63 0.21 -4.03 -19.78
C ARG A 63 -0.34 -2.71 -20.30
N GLU A 64 -1.51 -2.71 -20.92
CA GLU A 64 -2.12 -1.53 -21.55
C GLU A 64 -2.61 -0.49 -20.53
N ARG A 65 -2.74 -0.86 -19.25
CA ARG A 65 -3.23 0.03 -18.18
C ARG A 65 -2.16 0.35 -17.14
N PHE A 66 -0.91 0.03 -17.47
CA PHE A 66 0.29 0.34 -16.68
C PHE A 66 0.51 1.85 -16.51
N GLU A 67 0.06 2.66 -17.46
CA GLU A 67 0.19 4.13 -17.42
C GLU A 67 -0.57 4.75 -16.25
N ILE A 68 -1.81 4.30 -15.98
CA ILE A 68 -2.61 4.82 -14.85
C ILE A 68 -1.95 4.45 -13.52
N TYR A 69 -1.51 3.20 -13.39
CA TYR A 69 -0.80 2.75 -12.19
C TYR A 69 0.52 3.53 -12.00
N THR A 70 1.28 3.74 -13.08
CA THR A 70 2.54 4.48 -13.05
C THR A 70 2.32 5.93 -12.67
N ALA A 71 1.36 6.61 -13.31
CA ALA A 71 0.98 7.98 -12.98
C ALA A 71 0.57 8.13 -11.52
N LEU A 72 -0.15 7.14 -10.96
CA LEU A 72 -0.51 7.12 -9.53
C LEU A 72 0.74 7.05 -8.64
N VAL A 73 1.65 6.13 -8.93
CA VAL A 73 2.89 5.94 -8.14
C VAL A 73 3.77 7.19 -8.21
N GLU A 74 3.92 7.78 -9.40
CA GLU A 74 4.67 9.02 -9.60
C GLU A 74 4.01 10.20 -8.90
N PHE A 75 2.69 10.32 -8.99
CA PHE A 75 1.93 11.35 -8.28
C PHE A 75 2.18 11.29 -6.77
N LEU A 76 2.09 10.11 -6.16
CA LEU A 76 2.35 9.92 -4.73
C LEU A 76 3.79 10.27 -4.35
N ARG A 77 4.76 9.87 -5.19
CA ARG A 77 6.18 10.17 -4.98
C ARG A 77 6.45 11.68 -5.08
N ASN A 78 5.94 12.35 -6.11
CA ASN A 78 6.19 13.77 -6.36
C ASN A 78 5.51 14.67 -5.31
N LYS A 79 4.38 14.23 -4.76
CA LYS A 79 3.67 14.94 -3.68
C LYS A 79 4.15 14.58 -2.27
N ASP A 80 5.15 13.70 -2.15
CA ASP A 80 5.58 13.10 -0.89
C ASP A 80 4.40 12.70 0.02
N SER A 81 3.43 12.01 -0.58
CA SER A 81 2.14 11.71 0.02
C SER A 81 1.85 10.21 0.01
N VAL A 82 0.99 9.78 0.93
CA VAL A 82 0.49 8.41 1.02
C VAL A 82 -1.02 8.42 0.94
N MET A 83 -1.59 7.27 0.60
CA MET A 83 -3.05 7.09 0.59
C MET A 83 -3.47 6.41 1.87
N ARG A 84 -4.45 6.97 2.56
CA ARG A 84 -5.02 6.44 3.79
C ARG A 84 -6.49 6.16 3.61
N MET A 85 -6.99 5.14 4.29
CA MET A 85 -8.41 4.87 4.41
C MET A 85 -8.69 4.32 5.79
N LEU A 86 -9.78 4.73 6.40
CA LEU A 86 -10.30 4.18 7.64
C LEU A 86 -11.50 3.29 7.30
N ILE A 87 -11.44 2.01 7.65
CA ILE A 87 -12.58 1.10 7.59
C ILE A 87 -12.80 0.55 8.98
N ASN A 88 -13.95 0.87 9.58
CA ASN A 88 -14.22 0.63 10.99
C ASN A 88 -13.07 1.23 11.83
N ASP A 89 -12.44 0.45 12.70
CA ASP A 89 -11.31 0.87 13.53
C ASP A 89 -9.94 0.51 12.93
N VAL A 90 -9.89 0.16 11.64
CA VAL A 90 -8.66 -0.26 10.96
C VAL A 90 -8.22 0.80 9.96
N VAL A 91 -7.01 1.31 10.15
CA VAL A 91 -6.35 2.21 9.19
C VAL A 91 -5.62 1.38 8.15
N LEU A 92 -6.02 1.50 6.89
CA LEU A 92 -5.27 1.02 5.74
C LEU A 92 -4.38 2.14 5.21
N LEU A 93 -3.08 1.86 5.10
CA LEU A 93 -2.10 2.76 4.51
C LEU A 93 -1.56 2.11 3.23
N LEU A 94 -1.67 2.84 2.13
CA LEU A 94 -1.10 2.47 0.84
C LEU A 94 0.13 3.35 0.59
N ILE A 95 1.27 2.68 0.51
CA ILE A 95 2.59 3.29 0.32
C ILE A 95 3.23 2.73 -0.93
N THR A 96 4.04 3.55 -1.60
CA THR A 96 4.83 3.09 -2.74
C THR A 96 5.95 2.17 -2.24
N LYS A 97 6.27 1.12 -3.01
CA LYS A 97 7.28 0.12 -2.61
C LYS A 97 8.65 0.73 -2.31
N SER A 98 9.02 1.85 -2.94
CA SER A 98 10.25 2.59 -2.66
C SER A 98 10.35 3.08 -1.21
N LEU A 99 9.22 3.22 -0.52
CA LEU A 99 9.13 3.62 0.89
C LEU A 99 9.22 2.43 1.85
N ILE A 100 9.17 1.20 1.34
CA ILE A 100 9.40 -0.02 2.13
C ILE A 100 10.90 -0.27 2.10
N ARG A 101 11.56 -0.18 3.26
CA ARG A 101 12.95 -0.58 3.37
C ARG A 101 13.02 -2.09 3.18
N MET A 102 13.46 -2.52 2.00
CA MET A 102 13.87 -3.91 1.82
C MET A 102 15.11 -4.09 2.68
N ASN A 103 14.99 -4.78 3.82
CA ASN A 103 16.17 -5.34 4.47
C ASN A 103 16.82 -6.27 3.44
N THR A 104 17.80 -5.77 2.71
CA THR A 104 18.78 -6.58 2.00
C THR A 104 19.60 -7.26 3.09
N THR A 105 19.13 -8.40 3.57
CA THR A 105 20.04 -9.37 4.15
C THR A 105 20.84 -9.93 2.99
N ARG A 106 22.01 -9.34 2.73
CA ARG A 106 23.11 -10.02 2.04
C ARG A 106 24.12 -10.41 3.11
N ALA A 107 24.28 -11.71 3.31
CA ALA A 107 25.55 -12.41 3.57
C ALA A 107 25.21 -13.86 3.94
N ILE A 108 25.42 -14.77 3.00
CA ILE A 108 26.16 -16.00 3.25
C ILE A 108 27.31 -15.97 2.24
#